data_AF-A3RLN1-F1
#
_entry.id   AF-A3RLN1-F1
#
_cell.length_a   1.000
_cell.length_b   1.000
_cell.length_c   1.000
_cell.angle_alpha   90.00
_cell.angle_beta   90.00
_cell.angle_gamma   90.00
#
_symmetry.space_group_name_H-M   'P 1'
#
loop_
_entity.id
_entity.type
_entity.pdbx_description
1 polymer ?
#
loop_
_entity_poly.entity_id
_entity_poly.type
_entity_poly.pdbx_seq_one_letter_code
_entity_poly.pdbx_strand_id
1 'polypeptide(L)'
;CYPVVSEEYQKAIEKAKRKLRGFIAEKNCAPLMLRLAWHSAGTFCKDSKTGGPFGTMRFKSELAHGANNGLDIAVRLLEPIKEQFPIPSYADFYQLAGVVAVEVTGGPDVPFHPGREDKPEPPPEGRLPDATKGSDHLRDVFYTMGLSDQDIVALSGGHT
;
A
#
# COMPACT_ATOMS: atom_id res chain seq x y z
N CYS A 1 6.19 -12.06 15.83
CA CYS A 1 7.01 -12.86 14.89
C CYS A 1 6.39 -12.71 13.50
N TYR A 2 7.20 -12.45 12.47
CA TYR A 2 6.70 -12.43 11.09
C TYR A 2 6.49 -13.87 10.59
N PRO A 3 5.54 -14.10 9.65
CA PRO A 3 5.37 -15.42 9.05
C PRO A 3 6.64 -15.84 8.30
N VAL A 4 6.91 -17.15 8.31
CA VAL A 4 7.97 -17.73 7.49
C VAL A 4 7.40 -18.00 6.10
N VAL A 5 8.02 -17.42 5.06
CA VAL A 5 7.69 -17.71 3.67
C VAL A 5 8.70 -18.69 3.05
N SER A 6 8.34 -19.36 1.97
CA SER A 6 9.26 -20.26 1.27
C SER A 6 10.44 -19.49 0.65
N GLU A 7 11.55 -20.18 0.41
CA GLU A 7 12.68 -19.58 -0.33
C GLU A 7 12.28 -19.08 -1.72
N GLU A 8 11.34 -19.77 -2.37
CA GLU A 8 10.82 -19.39 -3.67
C GLU A 8 10.07 -18.06 -3.60
N TYR A 9 9.24 -17.88 -2.57
CA TYR A 9 8.55 -16.62 -2.29
C TYR A 9 9.55 -15.49 -2.06
N GLN A 10 10.58 -15.72 -1.23
CA GLN A 10 11.63 -14.73 -0.97
C GLN A 10 12.36 -14.34 -2.26
N LYS A 11 12.76 -15.32 -3.08
CA LYS A 11 13.41 -15.07 -4.38
C LYS A 11 12.49 -14.31 -5.33
N ALA A 12 11.17 -14.56 -5.31
CA ALA A 12 10.19 -13.83 -6.10
C ALA A 12 10.07 -12.36 -5.65
N ILE A 13 10.03 -12.10 -4.34
CA ILE A 13 10.03 -10.74 -3.77
C ILE A 13 11.27 -9.95 -4.20
N GLU A 14 12.46 -10.55 -4.13
CA GLU A 14 13.70 -9.88 -4.54
C GLU A 14 13.71 -9.54 -6.05
N LYS A 15 13.21 -10.45 -6.88
CA LYS A 15 13.07 -10.21 -8.33
C LYS A 15 12.02 -9.14 -8.62
N ALA A 16 10.88 -9.17 -7.93
CA ALA A 16 9.83 -8.18 -8.05
C ALA A 16 10.33 -6.79 -7.63
N LYS A 17 11.07 -6.68 -6.53
CA LYS A 17 11.66 -5.42 -6.06
C LYS A 17 12.55 -4.79 -7.13
N ARG A 18 13.47 -5.57 -7.74
CA ARG A 18 14.32 -5.08 -8.83
C ARG A 18 13.53 -4.61 -10.05
N LYS A 19 12.48 -5.34 -10.43
CA LYS A 19 11.64 -4.99 -11.57
C LYS A 19 10.80 -3.74 -11.31
N LEU A 20 10.23 -3.62 -10.12
CA LEU A 20 9.48 -2.44 -9.67
C LEU A 20 10.38 -1.20 -9.67
N ARG A 21 11.64 -1.29 -9.22
CA ARG A 21 12.58 -0.15 -9.23
C ARG A 21 12.75 0.43 -10.64
N GLY A 22 13.08 -0.41 -11.61
CA GLY A 22 13.25 0.02 -13.00
C GLY A 22 11.97 0.61 -13.58
N PHE A 23 10.83 -0.08 -13.38
CA PHE A 23 9.54 0.37 -13.92
C PHE A 23 9.07 1.69 -13.32
N ILE A 24 9.10 1.83 -11.99
CA ILE A 24 8.58 3.01 -11.29
C ILE A 24 9.42 4.24 -11.64
N ALA A 25 10.73 4.09 -11.75
CA ALA A 25 11.63 5.16 -12.19
C ALA A 25 11.38 5.54 -13.66
N GLU A 26 11.28 4.58 -14.57
CA GLU A 26 11.04 4.83 -16.00
C GLU A 26 9.68 5.51 -16.26
N LYS A 27 8.62 5.06 -15.57
CA LYS A 27 7.27 5.62 -15.74
C LYS A 27 7.01 6.89 -14.95
N ASN A 28 7.97 7.32 -14.12
CA ASN A 28 7.83 8.47 -13.24
C ASN A 28 6.51 8.44 -12.42
N CYS A 29 6.19 7.27 -11.85
CA CYS A 29 4.90 7.02 -11.20
C CYS A 29 5.02 6.74 -9.70
N ALA A 30 6.18 7.01 -9.08
CA ALA A 30 6.42 6.78 -7.66
C ALA A 30 5.36 7.40 -6.73
N PRO A 31 4.93 8.67 -6.88
CA PRO A 31 3.90 9.24 -6.01
C PRO A 31 2.58 8.47 -6.06
N LEU A 32 2.19 7.98 -7.25
CA LEU A 32 0.98 7.20 -7.43
C LEU A 32 1.09 5.80 -6.79
N MET A 33 2.28 5.18 -6.86
CA MET A 33 2.53 3.87 -6.21
C MET A 33 2.57 3.99 -4.68
N LEU A 34 3.16 5.07 -4.16
CA LEU A 34 3.12 5.37 -2.73
C LEU A 34 1.68 5.61 -2.26
N ARG A 35 0.89 6.40 -3.01
CA ARG A 35 -0.54 6.60 -2.74
C ARG A 35 -1.31 5.28 -2.76
N LEU A 36 -1.07 4.41 -3.74
CA LEU A 36 -1.71 3.09 -3.81
C LEU A 36 -1.43 2.27 -2.54
N ALA A 37 -0.17 2.20 -2.11
CA ALA A 37 0.22 1.47 -0.91
C ALA A 37 -0.39 2.08 0.37
N TRP A 38 -0.40 3.41 0.48
CA TRP A 38 -1.04 4.16 1.56
C TRP A 38 -2.54 3.87 1.64
N HIS A 39 -3.28 4.05 0.54
CA HIS A 39 -4.73 3.83 0.50
C HIS A 39 -5.09 2.37 0.78
N SER A 40 -4.26 1.42 0.34
CA SER A 40 -4.45 0.00 0.64
C SER A 40 -4.30 -0.29 2.14
N ALA A 41 -3.36 0.36 2.83
CA ALA A 41 -3.11 0.14 4.25
C ALA A 41 -4.05 0.94 5.16
N GLY A 42 -4.39 2.17 4.76
CA GLY A 42 -5.11 3.16 5.58
C GLY A 42 -6.57 2.85 5.87
N THR A 43 -7.08 1.71 5.40
CA THR A 43 -8.44 1.25 5.70
C THR A 43 -8.51 0.38 6.96
N PHE A 44 -7.37 0.10 7.60
CA PHE A 44 -7.31 -0.75 8.79
C PHE A 44 -8.04 -0.12 9.97
N CYS A 45 -8.90 -0.91 10.60
CA CYS A 45 -9.53 -0.57 11.88
C CYS A 45 -9.06 -1.56 12.95
N LYS A 46 -8.32 -1.08 13.94
CA LYS A 46 -7.72 -1.93 14.99
C LYS A 46 -8.75 -2.66 15.86
N ASP A 47 -9.90 -2.04 16.11
CA ASP A 47 -10.93 -2.58 16.99
C ASP A 47 -11.67 -3.75 16.34
N SER A 48 -12.04 -3.60 15.06
CA SER A 48 -12.72 -4.65 14.29
C SER A 48 -11.77 -5.61 13.58
N LYS A 49 -10.48 -5.27 13.46
CA LYS A 49 -9.45 -5.99 12.69
C LYS A 49 -9.82 -6.20 11.22
N THR A 50 -10.56 -5.25 10.65
CA THR A 50 -10.99 -5.25 9.24
C THR A 50 -10.26 -4.20 8.41
N GLY A 51 -10.25 -4.36 7.08
CA GLY A 51 -9.45 -3.55 6.17
C GLY A 51 -7.95 -3.82 6.30
N GLY A 52 -7.14 -2.87 5.84
CA GLY A 52 -5.68 -2.95 5.87
C GLY A 52 -5.07 -3.53 4.58
N PRO A 53 -3.73 -3.67 4.55
CA PRO A 53 -2.97 -3.92 3.32
C PRO A 53 -3.06 -5.38 2.86
N PHE A 54 -4.25 -5.86 2.51
CA PHE A 54 -4.53 -7.26 2.16
C PHE A 54 -4.99 -7.44 0.70
N GLY A 55 -4.44 -6.60 -0.19
CA GLY A 55 -4.60 -6.72 -1.65
C GLY A 55 -5.98 -6.35 -2.20
N THR A 56 -6.94 -5.93 -1.36
CA THR A 56 -8.33 -5.70 -1.75
C THR A 56 -8.52 -4.52 -2.71
N MET A 57 -7.56 -3.59 -2.77
CA MET A 57 -7.53 -2.45 -3.70
C MET A 57 -7.57 -2.86 -5.18
N ARG A 58 -7.37 -4.15 -5.52
CA ARG A 58 -7.57 -4.68 -6.87
C ARG A 58 -9.05 -4.80 -7.27
N PHE A 59 -9.96 -4.80 -6.31
CA PHE A 59 -11.38 -5.01 -6.55
C PHE A 59 -12.07 -3.72 -6.99
N LYS A 60 -12.96 -3.84 -7.98
CA LYS A 60 -13.72 -2.69 -8.52
C LYS A 60 -14.53 -1.95 -7.47
N SER A 61 -15.06 -2.66 -6.47
CA SER A 61 -15.81 -2.06 -5.37
C SER A 61 -14.96 -1.10 -4.53
N GLU A 62 -13.73 -1.48 -4.18
CA GLU A 62 -12.83 -0.60 -3.43
C GLU A 62 -12.26 0.54 -4.29
N LEU A 63 -11.97 0.27 -5.57
CA LEU A 63 -11.55 1.30 -6.52
C LEU A 63 -12.64 2.35 -6.78
N ALA A 64 -13.91 1.99 -6.62
CA ALA A 64 -15.04 2.90 -6.77
C ALA A 64 -15.22 3.87 -5.59
N HIS A 65 -14.54 3.67 -4.46
CA HIS A 65 -14.57 4.61 -3.34
C HIS A 65 -14.04 5.99 -3.80
N GLY A 66 -14.70 7.07 -3.39
CA GLY A 66 -14.38 8.43 -3.83
C GLY A 66 -12.94 8.84 -3.54
N ALA A 67 -12.41 8.47 -2.37
CA ALA A 67 -11.02 8.73 -1.99
C ALA A 67 -9.99 7.99 -2.87
N ASN A 68 -10.39 6.89 -3.52
CA ASN A 68 -9.53 6.05 -4.34
C ASN A 68 -9.53 6.43 -5.84
N ASN A 69 -10.21 7.51 -6.21
CA ASN A 69 -10.26 7.98 -7.60
C ASN A 69 -8.84 8.08 -8.21
N GLY A 70 -8.66 7.48 -9.39
CA GLY A 70 -7.40 7.38 -10.13
C GLY A 70 -6.48 6.22 -9.73
N LEU A 71 -6.77 5.46 -8.66
CA LEU A 71 -5.95 4.29 -8.29
C LEU A 71 -6.16 3.09 -9.23
N ASP A 72 -7.20 3.09 -10.05
CA ASP A 72 -7.38 2.11 -11.13
C ASP A 72 -6.23 2.18 -12.15
N ILE A 73 -5.65 3.37 -12.35
CA ILE A 73 -4.47 3.58 -13.20
C ILE A 73 -3.26 2.88 -12.57
N ALA A 74 -3.06 3.02 -11.26
CA ALA A 74 -1.96 2.41 -10.53
C ALA A 74 -2.02 0.88 -10.61
N VAL A 75 -3.20 0.32 -10.33
CA VAL A 75 -3.47 -1.13 -10.43
C VAL A 75 -3.17 -1.62 -11.85
N ARG A 76 -3.72 -0.95 -12.87
CA ARG A 76 -3.50 -1.32 -14.28
C ARG A 76 -2.04 -1.22 -14.72
N LEU A 77 -1.28 -0.25 -14.22
CA LEU A 77 0.15 -0.11 -14.51
C LEU A 77 0.98 -1.24 -13.91
N LEU A 78 0.60 -1.71 -12.72
CA LEU A 78 1.31 -2.76 -11.98
C LEU A 78 0.96 -4.17 -12.45
N GLU A 79 -0.25 -4.37 -13.01
CA GLU A 79 -0.77 -5.69 -13.39
C GLU A 79 0.20 -6.50 -14.29
N PRO A 80 0.78 -5.96 -15.38
CA PRO A 80 1.68 -6.74 -16.23
C PRO A 80 2.98 -7.18 -15.52
N ILE A 81 3.38 -6.49 -14.45
CA ILE A 81 4.50 -6.90 -13.61
C ILE A 81 4.03 -7.97 -12.62
N LYS A 82 2.86 -7.77 -11.99
CA LYS A 82 2.28 -8.73 -11.06
C LYS A 82 2.04 -10.10 -11.69
N GLU A 83 1.59 -10.16 -12.95
CA GLU A 83 1.40 -11.40 -13.71
C GLU A 83 2.68 -12.24 -13.83
N GLN A 84 3.86 -11.60 -13.80
CA GLN A 84 5.16 -12.27 -13.85
C GLN A 84 5.59 -12.83 -12.50
N PHE A 85 4.91 -12.43 -11.41
CA PHE A 85 5.14 -12.87 -10.05
C PHE A 85 3.82 -13.40 -9.47
N PRO A 86 3.36 -14.59 -9.92
CA PRO A 86 2.13 -15.18 -9.42
C PRO A 86 2.23 -15.65 -7.96
N ILE A 87 3.45 -15.90 -7.46
CA ILE A 87 3.70 -16.42 -6.11
C ILE A 87 3.45 -15.37 -5.02
N PRO A 88 4.00 -14.13 -5.10
CA PRO A 88 3.63 -13.08 -4.17
C PRO A 88 2.15 -12.72 -4.26
N SER A 89 1.54 -12.45 -3.10
CA SER A 89 0.18 -11.92 -3.01
C SER A 89 0.10 -10.51 -3.59
N TYR A 90 -1.09 -10.05 -3.97
CA TYR A 90 -1.30 -8.64 -4.31
C TYR A 90 -1.00 -7.74 -3.11
N ALA A 91 -1.34 -8.20 -1.90
CA ALA A 91 -1.05 -7.54 -0.64
C ALA A 91 0.43 -7.17 -0.49
N ASP A 92 1.33 -8.15 -0.61
CA ASP A 92 2.76 -7.90 -0.53
C ASP A 92 3.29 -7.11 -1.73
N PHE A 93 2.76 -7.39 -2.93
CA PHE A 93 3.20 -6.71 -4.14
C PHE A 93 2.93 -5.20 -4.11
N TYR A 94 1.74 -4.78 -3.67
CA TYR A 94 1.40 -3.35 -3.56
C TYR A 94 2.20 -2.65 -2.45
N GLN A 95 2.41 -3.30 -1.31
CA GLN A 95 3.24 -2.72 -0.25
C GLN A 95 4.71 -2.63 -0.66
N LEU A 96 5.22 -3.62 -1.40
CA LEU A 96 6.57 -3.58 -1.98
C LEU A 96 6.70 -2.43 -3.00
N ALA A 97 5.68 -2.19 -3.83
CA ALA A 97 5.66 -1.06 -4.76
C ALA A 97 5.73 0.29 -4.02
N GLY A 98 5.04 0.43 -2.88
CA GLY A 98 5.14 1.62 -2.02
C GLY A 98 6.54 1.82 -1.43
N VAL A 99 7.14 0.76 -0.88
CA VAL A 99 8.53 0.80 -0.36
C VAL A 99 9.51 1.20 -1.47
N VAL A 100 9.38 0.59 -2.65
CA VAL A 100 10.23 0.91 -3.80
C VAL A 100 10.02 2.34 -4.26
N ALA A 101 8.78 2.87 -4.24
CA ALA A 101 8.50 4.26 -4.61
C ALA A 101 9.24 5.27 -3.73
N VAL A 102 9.28 5.03 -2.41
CA VAL A 102 10.08 5.86 -1.48
C VAL A 102 11.57 5.74 -1.79
N GLU A 103 12.06 4.52 -2.00
CA GLU A 103 13.48 4.26 -2.25
C GLU A 103 13.99 4.92 -3.55
N VAL A 104 13.26 4.77 -4.67
CA VAL A 104 13.69 5.30 -5.98
C VAL A 104 13.61 6.82 -6.07
N THR A 105 12.89 7.48 -5.16
CA THR A 105 12.82 8.94 -5.05
C THR A 105 13.85 9.51 -4.08
N GLY A 106 14.74 8.67 -3.54
CA GLY A 106 15.81 9.09 -2.63
C GLY A 106 15.37 9.18 -1.16
N GLY A 107 14.21 8.63 -0.82
CA GLY A 107 13.73 8.52 0.55
C GLY A 107 14.46 7.44 1.35
N PRO A 108 14.04 7.22 2.61
CA PRO A 108 14.66 6.23 3.48
C PRO A 108 14.40 4.79 3.04
N ASP A 109 15.32 3.89 3.37
CA ASP A 109 15.14 2.45 3.22
C ASP A 109 14.11 1.92 4.24
N VAL A 110 12.87 1.69 3.79
CA VAL A 110 11.81 1.11 4.63
C VAL A 110 11.92 -0.42 4.65
N PRO A 111 12.06 -1.07 5.83
CA PRO A 111 12.12 -2.53 5.91
C PRO A 111 10.85 -3.20 5.38
N PHE A 112 11.01 -4.21 4.51
CA PHE A 112 9.91 -4.98 3.96
C PHE A 112 9.94 -6.43 4.47
N HIS A 113 8.80 -6.91 4.97
CA HIS A 113 8.61 -8.29 5.41
C HIS A 113 7.44 -8.92 4.62
N PRO A 114 7.68 -10.02 3.89
CA PRO A 114 6.63 -10.72 3.14
C PRO A 114 5.77 -11.63 4.04
N GLY A 115 4.70 -12.15 3.45
CA GLY A 115 3.76 -13.08 4.05
C GLY A 115 2.36 -12.51 4.29
N ARG A 116 2.00 -11.37 3.67
CA ARG A 116 0.60 -10.93 3.69
C ARG A 116 -0.24 -11.80 2.77
N GLU A 117 -1.38 -12.25 3.26
CA GLU A 117 -2.35 -12.97 2.45
C GLU A 117 -3.37 -12.00 1.84
N ASP A 118 -3.85 -12.33 0.64
CA ASP A 118 -4.91 -11.58 0.00
C ASP A 118 -6.25 -11.89 0.67
N LYS A 119 -6.99 -10.84 1.08
CA LYS A 119 -8.36 -10.99 1.58
C LYS A 119 -9.37 -10.91 0.44
N PRO A 120 -10.52 -11.61 0.57
CA PRO A 120 -11.56 -11.63 -0.46
C PRO A 120 -12.47 -10.40 -0.41
N GLU A 121 -12.69 -9.83 0.78
CA GLU A 121 -13.68 -8.77 0.99
C GLU A 121 -13.00 -7.41 1.25
N PRO A 122 -13.31 -6.38 0.43
CA PRO A 122 -12.91 -5.01 0.71
C PRO A 122 -13.47 -4.45 2.03
N PRO A 123 -12.80 -3.46 2.63
CA PRO A 123 -13.37 -2.68 3.72
C PRO A 123 -14.52 -1.79 3.21
N PRO A 124 -15.41 -1.33 4.11
CA PRO A 124 -16.38 -0.29 3.76
C PRO A 124 -15.68 1.03 3.42
N GLU A 125 -16.31 1.83 2.57
CA GLU A 125 -15.89 3.20 2.25
C GLU A 125 -15.89 4.11 3.49
N GLY A 126 -15.12 5.21 3.43
CA GLY A 126 -15.17 6.30 4.42
C GLY A 126 -14.12 6.23 5.53
N ARG A 127 -13.18 5.28 5.47
CA ARG A 127 -12.11 5.14 6.47
C ARG A 127 -10.86 6.00 6.23
N LEU A 128 -10.67 6.48 5.00
CA LEU A 128 -9.52 7.30 4.64
C LEU A 128 -9.72 8.76 5.07
N PRO A 129 -8.64 9.52 5.34
CA PRO A 129 -8.75 10.89 5.83
C PRO A 129 -9.36 11.83 4.77
N ASP A 130 -10.08 12.84 5.25
CA ASP A 130 -10.69 13.90 4.44
C ASP A 130 -9.76 15.11 4.49
N ALA A 131 -9.29 15.53 3.33
CA ALA A 131 -8.31 16.62 3.20
C ALA A 131 -8.86 17.99 3.63
N THR A 132 -10.18 18.14 3.80
CA THR A 132 -10.81 19.40 4.23
C THR A 132 -10.95 19.52 5.75
N LYS A 133 -10.60 18.48 6.50
CA LYS A 133 -10.70 18.43 7.97
C LYS A 133 -9.36 18.67 8.65
N GLY A 134 -9.40 19.00 9.93
CA GLY A 134 -8.23 19.36 10.75
C GLY A 134 -7.65 18.21 11.59
N SER A 135 -6.87 18.58 12.60
CA SER A 135 -6.11 17.65 13.45
C SER A 135 -6.95 16.61 14.19
N ASP A 136 -8.16 16.97 14.62
CA ASP A 136 -9.03 16.03 15.36
C ASP A 136 -9.44 14.86 14.46
N HIS A 137 -9.78 15.16 13.20
CA HIS A 137 -10.07 14.14 12.20
C HIS A 137 -8.85 13.27 11.88
N LEU A 138 -7.65 13.87 11.80
CA LEU A 138 -6.43 13.09 11.62
C LEU A 138 -6.22 12.11 12.77
N ARG A 139 -6.45 12.54 14.02
CA ARG A 139 -6.36 11.63 15.17
C ARG A 139 -7.43 10.55 15.11
N ASP A 140 -8.68 10.88 14.82
CA ASP A 140 -9.77 9.89 14.70
C ASP A 140 -9.41 8.77 13.70
N VAL A 141 -8.91 9.16 12.53
CA VAL A 141 -8.53 8.22 11.47
C VAL A 141 -7.27 7.44 11.83
N PHE A 142 -6.16 8.09 12.15
CA PHE A 142 -4.88 7.41 12.37
C PHE A 142 -4.86 6.63 13.69
N TYR A 143 -5.58 7.08 14.72
CA TYR A 143 -5.72 6.30 15.96
C TYR A 143 -6.59 5.07 15.76
N THR A 144 -7.56 5.11 14.82
CA THR A 144 -8.29 3.91 14.40
C THR A 144 -7.36 2.89 13.73
N MET A 145 -6.33 3.34 13.02
CA MET A 145 -5.26 2.48 12.49
C MET A 145 -4.29 1.99 13.58
N GLY A 146 -4.27 2.66 14.75
CA GLY A 146 -3.36 2.35 15.85
C GLY A 146 -2.01 3.08 15.77
N LEU A 147 -1.95 4.19 15.03
CA LEU A 147 -0.75 5.01 14.85
C LEU A 147 -0.71 6.17 15.86
N SER A 148 0.48 6.69 16.13
CA SER A 148 0.72 7.79 17.08
C SER A 148 0.71 9.17 16.41
N ASP A 149 0.68 10.26 17.20
CA ASP A 149 0.83 11.63 16.68
C ASP A 149 2.16 11.82 15.91
N GLN A 150 3.24 11.15 16.34
CA GLN A 150 4.52 11.17 15.61
C GLN A 150 4.37 10.55 14.22
N ASP A 151 3.65 9.43 14.12
CA ASP A 151 3.39 8.75 12.84
C ASP A 151 2.53 9.62 11.92
N ILE A 152 1.52 10.32 12.44
CA ILE A 152 0.69 11.24 11.65
C ILE A 152 1.56 12.29 10.95
N VAL A 153 2.46 12.93 11.70
CA VAL A 153 3.34 13.98 11.17
C VAL A 153 4.35 13.39 10.18
N ALA A 154 5.00 12.27 10.53
CA ALA A 154 5.98 11.63 9.67
C ALA A 154 5.37 11.17 8.34
N LEU A 155 4.19 10.52 8.38
CA LEU A 155 3.49 10.03 7.20
C LEU A 155 2.92 11.16 6.33
N SER A 156 2.55 12.29 6.93
CA SER A 156 2.14 13.49 6.18
C SER A 156 3.26 14.02 5.28
N GLY A 157 4.52 13.75 5.63
CA GLY A 157 5.69 14.04 4.79
C GLY A 157 5.73 13.27 3.46
N GLY A 158 4.87 12.26 3.28
CA GLY A 158 4.72 11.57 1.99
C GLY A 158 4.19 12.47 0.85
N HIS A 159 3.77 13.70 1.15
CA HIS A 159 3.39 14.72 0.17
C HIS A 159 4.54 15.64 -0.28
N THR A 160 5.80 15.26 -0.04
CA THR A 160 6.99 16.04 -0.40
C THR A 160 7.36 16.02 -1.88
#